data_AF-A0A1A2GXP4-F1
#
_entry.id   AF-A0A1A2GXP4-F1
#
_cell.length_a   1.000
_cell.length_b   1.000
_cell.length_c   1.000
_cell.angle_alpha   90.00
_cell.angle_beta   90.00
_cell.angle_gamma   90.00
#
_symmetry.space_group_name_H-M   'P 1'
#
loop_
_entity.id
_entity.type
_entity.pdbx_description
1 polymer ?
#
loop_
_entity_poly.entity_id
_entity_poly.type
_entity_poly.pdbx_seq_one_letter_code
_entity_poly.pdbx_strand_id
1 'polypeptide(L)'
;MGSGGAGGPGGFAAAGPGGDGGHGGNGGSLVGNGGPGGGGADAAPTPTSSGGGGGSGGSSFLVGVGGNGGNGGNAAAGLLGGPGTVGAGGMLLGRNGIPGLPMSPNLLVNPGFETADPSGSGYSGVTIPGWTVTGTPTIIAYGTPRGYPGPFSIPDLPGLLGFPGTAPPGGGSNFAGGGPVATSTISQVVNLSAAAGKINTGTTPYTLSGLLGGYLGDPSSASLQVTFLNANGAVLGTGSTSSVTSLDRLGITGFQARDISGTIPVGTTKAVVTATFADHNPVLGNYNNAFADNVSFTVGDPNLAQPTLTVPTSNVGHLDHVFVIYMENHGVGDILGSPNAPYINALINSYGYANNYYALGHPSDPNYFRILGGTDYGIDVNPPPNVIPGTNNLMAKMDTAGVTWAGYAQSMPYAGAINNSGDYAVDQLPFAMFNYVYANPDPNYLSTHLIPLDKLGQNLNNPNFPNFTWIAANEANNMEGPVDFPTGAAHFLGSQLTTHQYNIAAGDQFVQQQVSTIQGSTTWTDPTQKDVIILTWDEDYNNLSLGIGNQGNNVPMIVIPNQGAVTLGGMQSGHFIATGHYDQYSLMATIEDALSPSPGALGPLTANDMYAQPMNEFWK
;
A
#
# COMPACT_ATOMS: atom_id res chain seq x y z
N MET A 1 -31.39 -10.06 25.76
CA MET A 1 -31.41 -8.72 25.12
C MET A 1 -30.35 -8.72 24.03
N GLY A 2 -30.52 -7.99 22.92
CA GLY A 2 -29.52 -7.92 21.84
C GLY A 2 -30.12 -7.44 20.52
N SER A 3 -29.35 -6.76 19.66
CA SER A 3 -29.78 -6.39 18.31
C SER A 3 -29.54 -7.52 17.32
N GLY A 4 -30.38 -7.62 16.30
CA GLY A 4 -30.10 -8.47 15.16
C GLY A 4 -28.99 -7.88 14.30
N GLY A 5 -28.14 -8.74 13.71
CA GLY A 5 -27.06 -8.30 12.81
C GLY A 5 -27.60 -7.84 11.45
N ALA A 6 -26.88 -6.99 10.72
CA ALA A 6 -27.29 -6.67 9.36
C ALA A 6 -27.13 -7.85 8.41
N GLY A 7 -27.92 -7.84 7.35
CA GLY A 7 -27.65 -8.67 6.20
C GLY A 7 -26.40 -8.20 5.45
N GLY A 8 -25.60 -9.13 4.95
CA GLY A 8 -24.38 -8.80 4.19
C GLY A 8 -24.70 -8.08 2.87
N PRO A 9 -23.87 -7.13 2.42
CA PRO A 9 -24.05 -6.52 1.11
C PRO A 9 -23.81 -7.54 -0.02
N GLY A 10 -24.47 -7.37 -1.16
CA GLY A 10 -24.38 -8.27 -2.33
C GLY A 10 -23.05 -8.19 -3.09
N GLY A 11 -22.15 -7.28 -2.73
CA GLY A 11 -20.83 -7.10 -3.37
C GLY A 11 -20.86 -6.26 -4.65
N PHE A 12 -19.96 -6.56 -5.59
CA PHE A 12 -19.92 -5.97 -6.93
C PHE A 12 -19.95 -7.07 -8.02
N ALA A 13 -20.83 -6.94 -9.01
CA ALA A 13 -20.92 -7.83 -10.15
C ALA A 13 -20.11 -7.31 -11.35
N ALA A 14 -18.96 -7.91 -11.61
CA ALA A 14 -18.13 -7.62 -12.78
C ALA A 14 -18.82 -7.96 -14.12
N ALA A 15 -19.73 -8.94 -14.12
CA ALA A 15 -20.62 -9.28 -15.23
C ALA A 15 -21.87 -10.02 -14.73
N GLY A 16 -23.00 -9.83 -15.41
CA GLY A 16 -24.27 -10.51 -15.08
C GLY A 16 -25.04 -9.92 -13.90
N PRO A 17 -26.03 -10.65 -13.35
CA PRO A 17 -26.85 -10.17 -12.24
C PRO A 17 -26.06 -10.08 -10.94
N GLY A 18 -26.19 -8.95 -10.25
CA GLY A 18 -25.71 -8.74 -8.91
C GLY A 18 -26.36 -9.67 -7.89
N GLY A 19 -25.58 -10.12 -6.90
CA GLY A 19 -26.09 -10.89 -5.78
C GLY A 19 -27.03 -10.07 -4.90
N ASP A 20 -28.10 -10.67 -4.40
CA ASP A 20 -29.00 -10.01 -3.46
C ASP A 20 -28.28 -9.76 -2.13
N GLY A 21 -28.65 -8.67 -1.45
CA GLY A 21 -28.21 -8.40 -0.11
C GLY A 21 -28.83 -9.39 0.86
N GLY A 22 -28.06 -9.79 1.87
CA GLY A 22 -28.52 -10.68 2.93
C GLY A 22 -29.65 -10.06 3.75
N HIS A 23 -30.42 -10.90 4.44
CA HIS A 23 -31.46 -10.42 5.35
C HIS A 23 -30.86 -10.03 6.71
N GLY A 24 -31.40 -8.99 7.33
CA GLY A 24 -31.11 -8.63 8.71
C GLY A 24 -31.60 -9.68 9.70
N GLY A 25 -30.79 -9.94 10.72
CA GLY A 25 -31.10 -10.83 11.83
C GLY A 25 -32.14 -10.26 12.77
N ASN A 26 -32.78 -11.13 13.54
CA ASN A 26 -33.80 -10.73 14.52
C ASN A 26 -33.17 -10.21 15.83
N GLY A 27 -33.80 -9.22 16.45
CA GLY A 27 -33.49 -8.76 17.78
C GLY A 27 -33.81 -9.79 18.86
N GLY A 28 -33.14 -9.67 20.00
CA GLY A 28 -33.29 -10.55 21.15
C GLY A 28 -34.70 -10.54 21.75
N SER A 29 -35.06 -11.66 22.39
CA SER A 29 -36.43 -11.94 22.83
C SER A 29 -37.04 -10.94 23.82
N LEU A 30 -36.26 -10.34 24.73
CA LEU A 30 -36.81 -9.42 25.75
C LEU A 30 -36.70 -7.93 25.36
N VAL A 31 -35.51 -7.52 24.90
CA VAL A 31 -35.22 -6.16 24.43
C VAL A 31 -34.19 -6.28 23.30
N GLY A 32 -34.44 -5.67 22.15
CA GLY A 32 -33.57 -5.82 20.99
C GLY A 32 -34.18 -5.31 19.68
N ASN A 33 -33.41 -4.52 18.92
CA ASN A 33 -33.82 -4.06 17.59
C ASN A 33 -33.52 -5.14 16.54
N GLY A 34 -34.32 -5.21 15.47
CA GLY A 34 -33.98 -6.01 14.30
C GLY A 34 -32.84 -5.38 13.49
N GLY A 35 -31.98 -6.20 12.90
CA GLY A 35 -30.87 -5.73 12.07
C GLY A 35 -31.34 -5.27 10.70
N PRO A 36 -30.66 -4.32 10.03
CA PRO A 36 -31.04 -3.90 8.69
C PRO A 36 -30.73 -4.99 7.66
N GLY A 37 -31.42 -5.01 6.52
CA GLY A 37 -31.04 -5.86 5.40
C GLY A 37 -29.84 -5.29 4.65
N GLY A 38 -29.05 -6.17 4.03
CA GLY A 38 -27.90 -5.79 3.22
C GLY A 38 -28.32 -5.17 1.89
N GLY A 39 -27.52 -4.24 1.37
CA GLY A 39 -27.69 -3.75 0.00
C GLY A 39 -27.41 -4.85 -1.01
N GLY A 40 -28.13 -4.94 -2.12
CA GLY A 40 -27.78 -5.83 -3.23
C GLY A 40 -26.55 -5.35 -3.99
N ALA A 41 -25.98 -6.23 -4.80
CA ALA A 41 -24.70 -5.97 -5.45
C ALA A 41 -24.82 -4.87 -6.49
N ASP A 42 -23.92 -3.91 -6.44
CA ASP A 42 -23.70 -2.98 -7.55
C ASP A 42 -23.08 -3.73 -8.73
N ALA A 43 -23.30 -3.30 -9.96
CA ALA A 43 -22.82 -4.03 -11.14
C ALA A 43 -22.00 -3.14 -12.08
N ALA A 44 -21.04 -3.74 -12.76
CA ALA A 44 -20.18 -3.08 -13.73
C ALA A 44 -21.01 -2.35 -14.81
N PRO A 45 -20.50 -1.25 -15.38
CA PRO A 45 -21.23 -0.44 -16.36
C PRO A 45 -21.26 -1.09 -17.74
N THR A 46 -21.77 -2.32 -17.83
CA THR A 46 -21.93 -3.07 -19.07
C THR A 46 -23.41 -3.27 -19.39
N PRO A 47 -23.79 -3.46 -20.67
CA PRO A 47 -25.19 -3.62 -21.07
C PRO A 47 -25.90 -4.87 -20.51
N THR A 48 -25.15 -5.83 -19.98
CA THR A 48 -25.67 -7.13 -19.51
C THR A 48 -25.70 -7.25 -17.98
N SER A 49 -25.27 -6.21 -17.28
CA SER A 49 -25.19 -6.16 -15.82
C SER A 49 -26.49 -5.60 -15.21
N SER A 50 -27.01 -6.25 -14.15
CA SER A 50 -28.14 -5.74 -13.34
C SER A 50 -27.77 -5.74 -11.87
N GLY A 51 -28.27 -4.80 -11.08
CA GLY A 51 -27.99 -4.78 -9.65
C GLY A 51 -28.78 -5.85 -8.90
N GLY A 52 -28.23 -6.36 -7.79
CA GLY A 52 -28.92 -7.34 -6.93
C GLY A 52 -30.01 -6.69 -6.07
N GLY A 53 -31.02 -7.43 -5.64
CA GLY A 53 -32.06 -6.92 -4.73
C GLY A 53 -31.54 -6.67 -3.32
N GLY A 54 -32.15 -5.74 -2.58
CA GLY A 54 -31.84 -5.53 -1.17
C GLY A 54 -32.45 -6.59 -0.28
N GLY A 55 -31.74 -7.01 0.75
CA GLY A 55 -32.26 -7.96 1.72
C GLY A 55 -33.28 -7.33 2.66
N SER A 56 -34.22 -8.10 3.17
CA SER A 56 -35.16 -7.66 4.20
C SER A 56 -34.48 -7.30 5.53
N GLY A 57 -35.01 -6.31 6.25
CA GLY A 57 -34.65 -6.05 7.65
C GLY A 57 -35.21 -7.10 8.60
N GLY A 58 -34.48 -7.40 9.66
CA GLY A 58 -34.85 -8.33 10.71
C GLY A 58 -35.88 -7.75 11.67
N SER A 59 -36.58 -8.63 12.38
CA SER A 59 -37.67 -8.27 13.29
C SER A 59 -37.23 -8.11 14.74
N SER A 60 -38.04 -7.49 15.58
CA SER A 60 -37.85 -7.41 17.04
C SER A 60 -39.04 -8.06 17.76
N PHE A 61 -38.81 -8.64 18.94
CA PHE A 61 -39.82 -9.46 19.63
C PHE A 61 -40.69 -8.68 20.63
N LEU A 62 -40.20 -8.35 21.84
CA LEU A 62 -41.02 -7.71 22.89
C LEU A 62 -40.87 -6.18 22.89
N VAL A 63 -39.63 -5.68 22.98
CA VAL A 63 -39.31 -4.24 23.01
C VAL A 63 -38.13 -3.96 22.05
N GLY A 64 -38.34 -3.17 21.01
CA GLY A 64 -37.31 -2.81 20.03
C GLY A 64 -37.89 -2.36 18.69
N VAL A 65 -37.10 -1.69 17.86
CA VAL A 65 -37.50 -1.32 16.49
C VAL A 65 -37.15 -2.43 15.49
N GLY A 66 -37.97 -2.61 14.46
CA GLY A 66 -37.62 -3.49 13.34
C GLY A 66 -36.49 -2.91 12.48
N GLY A 67 -35.75 -3.79 11.80
CA GLY A 67 -34.68 -3.39 10.90
C GLY A 67 -35.19 -2.80 9.59
N ASN A 68 -34.43 -1.90 8.98
CA ASN A 68 -34.73 -1.39 7.65
C ASN A 68 -34.45 -2.45 6.58
N GLY A 69 -35.18 -2.45 5.46
CA GLY A 69 -34.76 -3.22 4.29
C GLY A 69 -33.49 -2.64 3.67
N GLY A 70 -32.65 -3.49 3.12
CA GLY A 70 -31.50 -3.09 2.31
C GLY A 70 -31.95 -2.55 0.95
N ASN A 71 -31.09 -1.78 0.31
CA ASN A 71 -31.35 -1.28 -1.04
C ASN A 71 -31.07 -2.34 -2.10
N GLY A 72 -31.67 -2.24 -3.28
CA GLY A 72 -31.10 -2.91 -4.44
C GLY A 72 -29.80 -2.23 -4.90
N GLY A 73 -28.91 -3.01 -5.49
CA GLY A 73 -27.70 -2.51 -6.12
C GLY A 73 -27.99 -1.80 -7.46
N ASN A 74 -27.02 -1.00 -7.88
CA ASN A 74 -27.09 -0.17 -9.07
C ASN A 74 -26.55 -0.90 -10.32
N ALA A 75 -27.04 -0.50 -11.49
CA ALA A 75 -26.52 -0.91 -12.79
C ALA A 75 -26.66 0.22 -13.82
N ALA A 76 -25.71 0.32 -14.77
CA ALA A 76 -25.68 1.39 -15.76
C ALA A 76 -26.80 1.33 -16.81
N ALA A 77 -27.43 0.15 -17.02
CA ALA A 77 -28.30 -0.11 -18.18
C ALA A 77 -29.71 -0.67 -17.89
N GLY A 78 -30.21 -0.64 -16.64
CA GLY A 78 -31.67 -0.50 -16.45
C GLY A 78 -32.46 -1.55 -15.64
N LEU A 79 -31.83 -2.48 -14.92
CA LEU A 79 -32.53 -3.16 -13.81
C LEU A 79 -31.79 -2.87 -12.51
N LEU A 80 -32.27 -1.85 -11.79
CA LEU A 80 -31.94 -1.66 -10.38
C LEU A 80 -32.53 -2.82 -9.59
N GLY A 81 -31.80 -3.29 -8.58
CA GLY A 81 -32.39 -4.22 -7.63
C GLY A 81 -33.58 -3.58 -6.89
N GLY A 82 -34.57 -4.39 -6.53
CA GLY A 82 -35.66 -3.93 -5.68
C GLY A 82 -35.19 -3.69 -4.23
N PRO A 83 -35.78 -2.74 -3.49
CA PRO A 83 -35.49 -2.59 -2.06
C PRO A 83 -36.02 -3.79 -1.27
N GLY A 84 -35.31 -4.17 -0.22
CA GLY A 84 -35.73 -5.16 0.76
C GLY A 84 -36.89 -4.67 1.63
N THR A 85 -37.59 -5.61 2.25
CA THR A 85 -38.74 -5.30 3.12
C THR A 85 -38.29 -4.89 4.52
N VAL A 86 -39.08 -4.07 5.21
CA VAL A 86 -38.81 -3.71 6.61
C VAL A 86 -39.16 -4.84 7.57
N GLY A 87 -38.36 -4.97 8.62
CA GLY A 87 -38.65 -5.86 9.74
C GLY A 87 -39.70 -5.28 10.68
N ALA A 88 -40.43 -6.18 11.35
CA ALA A 88 -41.47 -5.82 12.30
C ALA A 88 -40.89 -5.29 13.64
N GLY A 89 -41.54 -4.28 14.20
CA GLY A 89 -41.27 -3.78 15.56
C GLY A 89 -41.79 -4.71 16.66
N GLY A 90 -41.23 -4.61 17.86
CA GLY A 90 -41.61 -5.40 19.03
C GLY A 90 -43.00 -5.08 19.57
N MET A 91 -43.64 -6.07 20.21
CA MET A 91 -45.05 -6.07 20.58
C MET A 91 -45.49 -4.98 21.59
N LEU A 92 -44.61 -4.55 22.51
CA LEU A 92 -44.99 -3.66 23.62
C LEU A 92 -44.74 -2.18 23.34
N LEU A 93 -43.60 -1.85 22.70
CA LEU A 93 -43.13 -0.47 22.48
C LEU A 93 -42.35 -0.32 21.16
N GLY A 94 -42.41 -1.32 20.28
CA GLY A 94 -41.65 -1.30 19.04
C GLY A 94 -42.24 -0.41 17.96
N ARG A 95 -41.37 0.10 17.10
CA ARG A 95 -41.76 0.71 15.81
C ARG A 95 -41.25 -0.17 14.69
N ASN A 96 -42.00 -0.29 13.61
CA ASN A 96 -41.48 -0.92 12.39
C ASN A 96 -40.25 -0.14 11.91
N GLY A 97 -39.32 -0.82 11.22
CA GLY A 97 -38.27 -0.14 10.47
C GLY A 97 -38.88 0.90 9.52
N ILE A 98 -38.11 1.93 9.14
CA ILE A 98 -38.62 2.97 8.23
C ILE A 98 -38.78 2.33 6.84
N PRO A 99 -40.00 2.25 6.27
CA PRO A 99 -40.21 1.68 4.94
C PRO A 99 -39.44 2.46 3.90
N GLY A 100 -38.53 1.78 3.18
CA GLY A 100 -37.95 2.26 1.93
C GLY A 100 -37.45 3.69 1.95
N LEU A 101 -36.60 4.08 2.91
CA LEU A 101 -35.72 5.21 2.63
C LEU A 101 -34.71 4.72 1.60
N PRO A 102 -34.79 5.16 0.34
CA PRO A 102 -33.85 4.73 -0.66
C PRO A 102 -32.47 5.23 -0.21
N MET A 103 -31.58 4.31 0.14
CA MET A 103 -30.18 4.64 0.43
C MET A 103 -29.45 4.98 -0.89
N SER A 104 -28.24 5.48 -0.78
CA SER A 104 -27.29 5.55 -1.88
C SER A 104 -26.83 4.13 -2.28
N PRO A 105 -26.18 3.98 -3.45
CA PRO A 105 -25.20 2.91 -3.63
C PRO A 105 -24.12 2.92 -2.56
N ASN A 106 -23.23 1.92 -2.59
CA ASN A 106 -21.99 2.01 -1.85
C ASN A 106 -21.20 3.25 -2.31
N LEU A 107 -20.87 4.13 -1.37
CA LEU A 107 -20.18 5.40 -1.65
C LEU A 107 -18.66 5.27 -1.61
N LEU A 108 -18.14 4.07 -1.35
CA LEU A 108 -16.71 3.76 -1.35
C LEU A 108 -16.27 3.27 -2.72
N VAL A 109 -15.12 3.73 -3.18
CA VAL A 109 -14.47 3.25 -4.40
C VAL A 109 -13.65 2.00 -4.09
N ASN A 110 -13.60 1.06 -5.03
CA ASN A 110 -12.84 -0.20 -4.88
C ASN A 110 -13.06 -0.89 -3.50
N PRO A 111 -14.32 -1.10 -3.07
CA PRO A 111 -14.64 -1.57 -1.71
C PRO A 111 -14.27 -3.03 -1.42
N GLY A 112 -14.09 -3.83 -2.49
CA GLY A 112 -13.61 -5.21 -2.44
C GLY A 112 -12.17 -5.38 -2.94
N PHE A 113 -11.43 -4.27 -3.15
CA PHE A 113 -9.99 -4.32 -3.48
C PHE A 113 -9.61 -5.03 -4.80
N GLU A 114 -10.57 -5.18 -5.72
CA GLU A 114 -10.42 -5.88 -7.00
C GLU A 114 -9.59 -5.14 -8.06
N THR A 115 -9.28 -3.86 -7.85
CA THR A 115 -8.44 -3.08 -8.77
C THR A 115 -6.96 -3.12 -8.42
N ALA A 116 -6.59 -3.65 -7.24
CA ALA A 116 -5.20 -3.74 -6.83
C ALA A 116 -4.49 -4.92 -7.51
N ASP A 117 -3.18 -4.78 -7.73
CA ASP A 117 -2.31 -5.92 -8.00
C ASP A 117 -1.81 -6.46 -6.65
N PRO A 118 -2.32 -7.62 -6.20
CA PRO A 118 -2.07 -8.13 -4.86
C PRO A 118 -0.59 -8.49 -4.66
N SER A 119 -0.14 -8.50 -3.40
CA SER A 119 1.16 -9.08 -3.07
C SER A 119 1.13 -10.57 -3.40
N GLY A 120 2.09 -11.03 -4.20
CA GLY A 120 2.16 -12.44 -4.57
C GLY A 120 2.45 -13.35 -3.36
N SER A 121 3.10 -12.80 -2.32
CA SER A 121 3.34 -13.48 -1.05
C SER A 121 2.24 -13.26 -0.01
N GLY A 122 1.46 -12.18 -0.13
CA GLY A 122 0.50 -11.71 0.87
C GLY A 122 1.14 -11.06 2.09
N TYR A 123 2.48 -11.02 2.18
CA TYR A 123 3.21 -10.45 3.32
C TYR A 123 3.64 -9.00 3.10
N SER A 124 3.78 -8.59 1.85
CA SER A 124 4.35 -7.30 1.51
C SER A 124 3.27 -6.25 1.32
N GLY A 125 3.53 -5.02 1.74
CA GLY A 125 2.66 -3.89 1.46
C GLY A 125 2.51 -3.68 -0.05
N VAL A 126 1.31 -3.25 -0.47
CA VAL A 126 1.01 -2.87 -1.85
C VAL A 126 0.14 -1.63 -1.88
N THR A 127 0.13 -0.94 -3.02
CA THR A 127 -0.78 0.17 -3.27
C THR A 127 -2.22 -0.31 -3.16
N ILE A 128 -3.09 0.51 -2.55
CA ILE A 128 -4.52 0.22 -2.40
C ILE A 128 -5.31 1.27 -3.19
N PRO A 129 -5.65 1.01 -4.47
CA PRO A 129 -6.26 1.99 -5.34
C PRO A 129 -7.54 2.60 -4.74
N GLY A 130 -7.55 3.91 -4.62
CA GLY A 130 -8.67 4.69 -4.10
C GLY A 130 -8.68 4.87 -2.57
N TRP A 131 -7.72 4.32 -1.84
CA TRP A 131 -7.65 4.40 -0.38
C TRP A 131 -6.39 5.13 0.09
N THR A 132 -6.53 5.99 1.10
CA THR A 132 -5.40 6.56 1.84
C THR A 132 -4.97 5.60 2.94
N VAL A 133 -3.67 5.36 3.07
CA VAL A 133 -3.13 4.35 3.99
C VAL A 133 -2.28 4.97 5.11
N THR A 134 -2.17 4.24 6.22
CA THR A 134 -1.13 4.45 7.25
C THR A 134 -0.45 3.11 7.53
N GLY A 135 0.86 3.12 7.79
CA GLY A 135 1.64 1.89 7.85
C GLY A 135 1.77 1.25 6.46
N THR A 136 1.89 -0.08 6.40
CA THR A 136 2.13 -0.84 5.16
C THR A 136 1.05 -1.91 4.94
N PRO A 137 -0.24 -1.57 4.88
CA PRO A 137 -1.29 -2.56 4.60
C PRO A 137 -1.06 -3.20 3.22
N THR A 138 -1.69 -4.35 3.01
CA THR A 138 -1.52 -5.14 1.78
C THR A 138 -2.86 -5.56 1.20
N ILE A 139 -2.85 -5.99 -0.06
CA ILE A 139 -3.94 -6.70 -0.72
C ILE A 139 -3.46 -8.11 -1.03
N ILE A 140 -4.31 -9.08 -0.73
CA ILE A 140 -4.01 -10.51 -0.83
C ILE A 140 -5.08 -11.15 -1.71
N ALA A 141 -4.66 -11.99 -2.64
CA ALA A 141 -5.61 -12.78 -3.43
C ALA A 141 -6.15 -13.96 -2.59
N TYR A 142 -7.41 -14.31 -2.79
CA TYR A 142 -7.95 -15.54 -2.22
C TYR A 142 -7.16 -16.75 -2.76
N GLY A 143 -6.73 -17.62 -1.85
CA GLY A 143 -5.92 -18.79 -2.20
C GLY A 143 -4.42 -18.54 -2.25
N THR A 144 -3.93 -17.31 -2.00
CA THR A 144 -2.50 -17.05 -1.82
C THR A 144 -1.94 -17.98 -0.73
N PRO A 145 -0.92 -18.80 -1.03
CA PRO A 145 -0.25 -19.61 -0.02
C PRO A 145 0.37 -18.72 1.05
N ARG A 146 0.42 -19.22 2.28
CA ARG A 146 1.12 -18.51 3.36
C ARG A 146 2.55 -19.04 3.42
N GLY A 147 3.49 -18.25 2.92
CA GLY A 147 4.92 -18.38 3.17
C GLY A 147 5.32 -17.74 4.49
N TYR A 148 6.61 -17.66 4.77
CA TYR A 148 7.17 -16.82 5.81
C TYR A 148 8.40 -16.16 5.18
N PRO A 149 8.41 -14.84 5.05
CA PRO A 149 9.57 -14.15 4.50
C PRO A 149 10.79 -14.47 5.35
N GLY A 150 11.94 -14.65 4.73
CA GLY A 150 13.17 -14.97 5.45
C GLY A 150 14.36 -15.25 4.54
N PRO A 151 15.55 -15.48 5.11
CA PRO A 151 16.76 -15.76 4.34
C PRO A 151 16.71 -17.11 3.60
N PHE A 152 15.73 -17.96 3.92
CA PHE A 152 15.51 -19.24 3.27
C PHE A 152 14.04 -19.39 2.90
N SER A 153 13.77 -19.92 1.71
CA SER A 153 12.41 -20.29 1.31
C SER A 153 11.86 -21.35 2.27
N ILE A 154 10.80 -21.02 2.98
CA ILE A 154 10.02 -22.05 3.68
C ILE A 154 8.94 -22.60 2.73
N PRO A 155 8.63 -23.92 2.79
CA PRO A 155 7.55 -24.46 1.99
C PRO A 155 6.22 -23.82 2.33
N ASP A 156 5.36 -23.62 1.33
CA ASP A 156 3.98 -23.19 1.52
C ASP A 156 3.27 -24.01 2.60
N LEU A 157 2.59 -23.32 3.50
CA LEU A 157 1.77 -23.98 4.50
C LEU A 157 0.58 -24.70 3.83
N PRO A 158 0.14 -25.88 4.35
CA PRO A 158 -1.08 -26.54 3.88
C PRO A 158 -2.27 -25.58 3.88
N GLY A 159 -3.21 -25.73 2.94
CA GLY A 159 -4.30 -24.75 2.73
C GLY A 159 -5.17 -24.40 3.96
N LEU A 160 -5.25 -25.26 4.98
CA LEU A 160 -5.91 -24.93 6.26
C LEU A 160 -5.16 -23.85 7.08
N LEU A 161 -3.87 -23.71 6.84
CA LEU A 161 -2.94 -22.77 7.47
C LEU A 161 -2.56 -21.63 6.51
N GLY A 162 -3.21 -21.54 5.35
CA GLY A 162 -3.03 -20.47 4.38
C GLY A 162 -3.83 -19.21 4.71
N PHE A 163 -3.70 -18.19 3.85
CA PHE A 163 -4.68 -17.12 3.78
C PHE A 163 -6.07 -17.68 3.39
N PRO A 164 -7.17 -16.92 3.58
CA PRO A 164 -8.49 -17.32 3.11
C PRO A 164 -8.46 -17.90 1.69
N GLY A 165 -8.80 -19.19 1.54
CA GLY A 165 -8.68 -19.91 0.27
C GLY A 165 -9.86 -19.76 -0.68
N THR A 166 -11.07 -19.60 -0.13
CA THR A 166 -12.30 -19.43 -0.91
C THR A 166 -12.92 -18.09 -0.58
N ALA A 167 -13.20 -17.29 -1.61
CA ALA A 167 -13.90 -16.04 -1.45
C ALA A 167 -15.30 -16.26 -0.83
N PRO A 168 -15.71 -15.47 0.17
CA PRO A 168 -17.09 -15.44 0.61
C PRO A 168 -17.99 -14.95 -0.55
N PRO A 169 -19.31 -15.22 -0.53
CA PRO A 169 -20.21 -14.66 -1.53
C PRO A 169 -20.05 -13.15 -1.65
N GLY A 170 -19.74 -12.66 -2.86
CA GLY A 170 -19.47 -11.25 -3.13
C GLY A 170 -18.02 -10.80 -2.89
N GLY A 171 -17.12 -11.68 -2.42
CA GLY A 171 -15.71 -11.38 -2.10
C GLY A 171 -14.74 -11.23 -3.26
N GLY A 172 -15.19 -11.37 -4.50
CA GLY A 172 -14.32 -11.21 -5.66
C GLY A 172 -13.07 -12.11 -5.60
N SER A 173 -11.91 -11.53 -5.95
CA SER A 173 -10.62 -12.20 -6.04
C SER A 173 -9.65 -11.76 -4.95
N ASN A 174 -9.86 -10.60 -4.34
CA ASN A 174 -8.89 -9.96 -3.44
C ASN A 174 -9.52 -9.55 -2.11
N PHE A 175 -8.68 -9.35 -1.09
CA PHE A 175 -9.08 -8.74 0.18
C PHE A 175 -7.91 -7.95 0.78
N ALA A 176 -8.19 -7.01 1.69
CA ALA A 176 -7.17 -6.24 2.39
C ALA A 176 -6.65 -6.97 3.63
N GLY A 177 -5.35 -6.85 3.88
CA GLY A 177 -4.65 -7.38 5.03
C GLY A 177 -3.84 -6.32 5.78
N GLY A 178 -3.57 -6.57 7.06
CA GLY A 178 -2.86 -5.65 7.95
C GLY A 178 -1.41 -5.37 7.56
N GLY A 179 -0.76 -6.30 6.86
CA GLY A 179 0.60 -6.11 6.34
C GLY A 179 1.70 -6.24 7.40
N PRO A 180 2.96 -5.91 7.04
CA PRO A 180 4.10 -6.06 7.93
C PRO A 180 4.27 -4.85 8.88
N VAL A 181 3.21 -4.50 9.60
CA VAL A 181 3.18 -3.38 10.56
C VAL A 181 2.24 -3.64 11.73
N ALA A 182 2.56 -3.12 12.91
CA ALA A 182 1.76 -3.32 14.13
C ALA A 182 0.33 -2.78 13.97
N THR A 183 0.14 -1.59 13.42
CA THR A 183 -1.19 -1.11 13.10
C THR A 183 -1.14 -0.38 11.78
N SER A 184 -2.00 -0.81 10.86
CA SER A 184 -2.26 -0.13 9.61
C SER A 184 -3.71 0.29 9.53
N THR A 185 -3.96 1.31 8.70
CA THR A 185 -5.31 1.72 8.36
C THR A 185 -5.41 1.97 6.87
N ILE A 186 -6.62 1.78 6.35
CA ILE A 186 -7.02 2.26 5.04
C ILE A 186 -8.25 3.14 5.22
N SER A 187 -8.32 4.27 4.52
CA SER A 187 -9.43 5.21 4.65
C SER A 187 -9.84 5.87 3.33
N GLN A 188 -11.12 6.24 3.25
CA GLN A 188 -11.71 6.98 2.13
C GLN A 188 -12.54 8.16 2.64
N VAL A 189 -12.36 9.32 1.99
CA VAL A 189 -13.18 10.51 2.22
C VAL A 189 -14.37 10.49 1.28
N VAL A 190 -15.57 10.37 1.84
CA VAL A 190 -16.84 10.43 1.12
C VAL A 190 -17.41 11.84 1.19
N ASN A 191 -17.66 12.46 0.04
CA ASN A 191 -18.31 13.77 -0.04
C ASN A 191 -19.84 13.63 0.09
N LEU A 192 -20.40 14.24 1.13
CA LEU A 192 -21.83 14.22 1.44
C LEU A 192 -22.51 15.57 1.24
N SER A 193 -21.83 16.54 0.62
CA SER A 193 -22.35 17.90 0.46
C SER A 193 -23.65 17.96 -0.34
N ALA A 194 -23.82 17.06 -1.32
CA ALA A 194 -25.07 16.95 -2.08
C ALA A 194 -26.27 16.48 -1.24
N ALA A 195 -26.03 15.72 -0.16
CA ALA A 195 -27.06 15.26 0.77
C ALA A 195 -27.26 16.22 1.97
N ALA A 196 -26.53 17.35 2.03
CA ALA A 196 -26.55 18.26 3.18
C ALA A 196 -27.97 18.72 3.57
N GLY A 197 -28.84 18.96 2.57
CA GLY A 197 -30.23 19.33 2.81
C GLY A 197 -31.02 18.27 3.58
N LYS A 198 -30.84 16.99 3.26
CA LYS A 198 -31.44 15.87 3.98
C LYS A 198 -30.75 15.63 5.32
N ILE A 199 -29.42 15.70 5.38
CA ILE A 199 -28.66 15.53 6.62
C ILE A 199 -29.11 16.54 7.67
N ASN A 200 -29.36 17.78 7.27
CA ASN A 200 -29.77 18.87 8.16
C ASN A 200 -31.20 18.73 8.73
N THR A 201 -32.00 17.76 8.27
CA THR A 201 -33.27 17.41 8.94
C THR A 201 -33.04 16.64 10.24
N GLY A 202 -31.82 16.12 10.47
CA GLY A 202 -31.47 15.31 11.64
C GLY A 202 -32.01 13.88 11.57
N THR A 203 -32.49 13.43 10.41
CA THR A 203 -33.12 12.11 10.24
C THR A 203 -32.46 11.24 9.17
N THR A 204 -31.39 11.69 8.53
CA THR A 204 -30.75 10.93 7.44
C THR A 204 -29.98 9.73 8.01
N PRO A 205 -30.37 8.48 7.67
CA PRO A 205 -29.67 7.30 8.15
C PRO A 205 -28.35 7.08 7.40
N TYR A 206 -27.45 6.30 8.02
CA TYR A 206 -26.31 5.68 7.34
C TYR A 206 -26.16 4.22 7.78
N THR A 207 -25.48 3.43 6.97
CA THR A 207 -25.00 2.08 7.31
C THR A 207 -23.56 1.93 6.85
N LEU A 208 -22.69 1.46 7.76
CA LEU A 208 -21.33 1.04 7.48
C LEU A 208 -21.25 -0.48 7.74
N SER A 209 -20.73 -1.26 6.81
CA SER A 209 -20.56 -2.70 6.96
C SER A 209 -19.30 -3.22 6.28
N GLY A 210 -18.87 -4.43 6.63
CA GLY A 210 -17.82 -5.14 5.91
C GLY A 210 -17.62 -6.56 6.44
N LEU A 211 -16.83 -7.33 5.70
CA LEU A 211 -16.32 -8.62 6.12
C LEU A 211 -15.00 -8.41 6.82
N LEU A 212 -14.95 -8.64 8.13
CA LEU A 212 -13.76 -8.42 8.95
C LEU A 212 -13.25 -9.74 9.47
N GLY A 213 -11.93 -9.95 9.46
CA GLY A 213 -11.39 -11.28 9.62
C GLY A 213 -10.00 -11.33 10.22
N GLY A 214 -9.46 -12.54 10.20
CA GLY A 214 -8.06 -12.76 10.52
C GLY A 214 -7.63 -14.22 10.38
N TYR A 215 -6.43 -14.52 10.86
CA TYR A 215 -5.78 -15.83 10.78
C TYR A 215 -5.95 -16.65 12.07
N LEU A 216 -6.39 -17.90 11.97
CA LEU A 216 -6.47 -18.90 13.05
C LEU A 216 -6.72 -18.31 14.46
N GLY A 217 -5.87 -18.63 15.44
CA GLY A 217 -5.90 -18.11 16.80
C GLY A 217 -5.15 -16.79 17.02
N ASP A 218 -4.65 -16.16 15.95
CA ASP A 218 -3.93 -14.88 16.05
C ASP A 218 -4.83 -13.81 16.70
N PRO A 219 -4.32 -13.05 17.69
CA PRO A 219 -5.12 -12.11 18.46
C PRO A 219 -5.41 -10.79 17.73
N SER A 220 -4.79 -10.53 16.58
CA SER A 220 -5.00 -9.32 15.77
C SER A 220 -6.48 -9.14 15.43
N SER A 221 -6.89 -7.88 15.30
CA SER A 221 -8.29 -7.54 15.09
C SER A 221 -8.50 -6.51 13.98
N ALA A 222 -9.62 -6.67 13.26
CA ALA A 222 -10.07 -5.72 12.26
C ALA A 222 -11.35 -5.00 12.73
N SER A 223 -11.46 -3.69 12.48
CA SER A 223 -12.65 -2.88 12.80
C SER A 223 -12.92 -1.82 11.73
N LEU A 224 -14.15 -1.35 11.65
CA LEU A 224 -14.56 -0.24 10.78
C LEU A 224 -15.05 0.95 11.61
N GLN A 225 -14.74 2.16 11.15
CA GLN A 225 -15.24 3.41 11.68
C GLN A 225 -15.66 4.35 10.55
N VAL A 226 -16.75 5.10 10.77
CA VAL A 226 -17.07 6.30 10.02
C VAL A 226 -16.97 7.52 10.92
N THR A 227 -16.26 8.54 10.48
CA THR A 227 -16.14 9.85 11.15
C THR A 227 -16.83 10.91 10.32
N PHE A 228 -17.82 11.60 10.89
CA PHE A 228 -18.58 12.65 10.21
C PHE A 228 -17.96 14.02 10.50
N LEU A 229 -17.71 14.79 9.45
CA LEU A 229 -17.09 16.11 9.55
C LEU A 229 -17.93 17.18 8.86
N ASN A 230 -17.86 18.39 9.41
CA ASN A 230 -18.39 19.57 8.75
C ASN A 230 -17.45 20.08 7.64
N ALA A 231 -17.84 21.18 6.98
CA ALA A 231 -17.09 21.75 5.87
C ALA A 231 -15.66 22.20 6.25
N ASN A 232 -15.44 22.56 7.52
CA ASN A 232 -14.15 22.99 8.06
C ASN A 232 -13.29 21.82 8.58
N GLY A 233 -13.76 20.57 8.46
CA GLY A 233 -13.06 19.40 8.98
C GLY A 233 -13.23 19.17 10.47
N ALA A 234 -14.17 19.85 11.15
CA ALA A 234 -14.45 19.54 12.56
C ALA A 234 -15.31 18.28 12.66
N VAL A 235 -14.92 17.37 13.55
CA VAL A 235 -15.66 16.12 13.82
C VAL A 235 -16.98 16.43 14.53
N LEU A 236 -18.08 15.93 13.96
CA LEU A 236 -19.44 16.07 14.49
C LEU A 236 -19.96 14.80 15.16
N GLY A 237 -19.40 13.65 14.81
CA GLY A 237 -19.76 12.37 15.39
C GLY A 237 -19.03 11.22 14.71
N THR A 238 -19.08 10.04 15.32
CA THR A 238 -18.48 8.81 14.81
C THR A 238 -19.44 7.64 14.97
N GLY A 239 -19.25 6.61 14.16
CA GLY A 239 -19.85 5.28 14.34
C GLY A 239 -18.80 4.21 14.07
N SER A 240 -18.73 3.19 14.92
CA SER A 240 -17.75 2.10 14.79
C SER A 240 -18.41 0.75 14.97
N THR A 241 -17.98 -0.24 14.18
CA THR A 241 -18.32 -1.64 14.43
C THR A 241 -17.58 -2.15 15.66
N SER A 242 -18.02 -3.28 16.23
CA SER A 242 -17.13 -4.06 17.08
C SER A 242 -15.98 -4.63 16.23
N SER A 243 -14.81 -4.79 16.84
CA SER A 243 -13.70 -5.50 16.20
C SER A 243 -14.04 -6.98 16.03
N VAL A 244 -13.44 -7.62 15.02
CA VAL A 244 -13.42 -9.08 14.89
C VAL A 244 -12.11 -9.61 15.45
N THR A 245 -12.21 -10.50 16.43
CA THR A 245 -11.09 -11.18 17.09
C THR A 245 -11.03 -12.66 16.70
N SER A 246 -9.98 -13.39 17.13
CA SER A 246 -9.94 -14.85 16.99
C SER A 246 -11.09 -15.57 17.69
N LEU A 247 -11.60 -15.02 18.80
CA LEU A 247 -12.74 -15.60 19.53
C LEU A 247 -14.03 -15.51 18.70
N ASP A 248 -14.26 -14.40 18.02
CA ASP A 248 -15.40 -14.23 17.10
C ASP A 248 -15.36 -15.22 15.94
N ARG A 249 -14.14 -15.61 15.52
CA ARG A 249 -13.89 -16.58 14.44
C ARG A 249 -13.79 -18.03 14.92
N LEU A 250 -13.94 -18.29 16.22
CA LEU A 250 -13.71 -19.61 16.84
C LEU A 250 -12.33 -20.21 16.50
N GLY A 251 -11.31 -19.36 16.35
CA GLY A 251 -9.93 -19.77 16.02
C GLY A 251 -9.71 -20.24 14.58
N ILE A 252 -10.63 -19.96 13.65
CA ILE A 252 -10.54 -20.38 12.25
C ILE A 252 -10.23 -19.18 11.36
N THR A 253 -9.33 -19.34 10.39
CA THR A 253 -9.03 -18.31 9.38
C THR A 253 -10.29 -17.97 8.57
N GLY A 254 -10.56 -16.68 8.41
CA GLY A 254 -11.69 -16.22 7.59
C GLY A 254 -12.33 -14.95 8.12
N PHE A 255 -13.55 -14.69 7.65
CA PHE A 255 -14.26 -13.44 7.86
C PHE A 255 -15.52 -13.61 8.72
N GLN A 256 -15.92 -12.53 9.37
CA GLN A 256 -17.17 -12.33 10.08
C GLN A 256 -17.77 -11.00 9.62
N ALA A 257 -19.05 -11.02 9.26
CA ALA A 257 -19.75 -9.80 8.91
C ALA A 257 -19.87 -8.88 10.15
N ARG A 258 -19.64 -7.59 9.94
CA ARG A 258 -19.85 -6.52 10.91
C ARG A 258 -20.54 -5.35 10.26
N ASP A 259 -21.40 -4.70 11.03
CA ASP A 259 -22.10 -3.50 10.60
C ASP A 259 -22.39 -2.56 11.77
N ILE A 260 -22.65 -1.31 11.43
CA ILE A 260 -23.26 -0.31 12.30
C ILE A 260 -24.17 0.59 11.47
N SER A 261 -25.33 0.93 12.03
CA SER A 261 -26.24 1.92 11.44
C SER A 261 -26.59 3.00 12.45
N GLY A 262 -26.82 4.21 11.95
CA GLY A 262 -27.15 5.36 12.78
C GLY A 262 -27.77 6.49 11.99
N THR A 263 -27.81 7.67 12.60
CA THR A 263 -28.20 8.92 11.91
C THR A 263 -26.97 9.79 11.73
N ILE A 264 -26.87 10.45 10.58
CA ILE A 264 -25.77 11.36 10.26
C ILE A 264 -25.97 12.66 11.06
N PRO A 265 -24.95 13.15 11.79
CA PRO A 265 -25.04 14.42 12.52
C PRO A 265 -25.37 15.61 11.60
N VAL A 266 -26.26 16.49 12.07
CA VAL A 266 -26.59 17.76 11.38
C VAL A 266 -25.33 18.58 11.15
N GLY A 267 -25.19 19.17 9.96
CA GLY A 267 -24.02 19.95 9.56
C GLY A 267 -22.89 19.14 8.91
N THR A 268 -23.04 17.81 8.77
CA THR A 268 -22.07 16.96 8.08
C THR A 268 -22.03 17.26 6.59
N THR A 269 -20.82 17.40 6.05
CA THR A 269 -20.56 17.52 4.61
C THR A 269 -19.59 16.46 4.09
N LYS A 270 -18.85 15.80 4.98
CA LYS A 270 -17.89 14.75 4.65
C LYS A 270 -18.01 13.61 5.65
N ALA A 271 -17.76 12.39 5.19
CA ALA A 271 -17.54 11.23 6.05
C ALA A 271 -16.18 10.63 5.72
N VAL A 272 -15.42 10.21 6.73
CA VAL A 272 -14.17 9.46 6.56
C VAL A 272 -14.46 8.04 7.02
N VAL A 273 -14.43 7.09 6.10
CA VAL A 273 -14.58 5.67 6.42
C VAL A 273 -13.19 5.08 6.55
N THR A 274 -12.90 4.46 7.67
CA THR A 274 -11.59 3.87 8.02
C THR A 274 -11.77 2.42 8.39
N ALA A 275 -10.96 1.54 7.79
CA ALA A 275 -10.72 0.20 8.31
C ALA A 275 -9.38 0.20 9.06
N THR A 276 -9.39 -0.37 10.27
CA THR A 276 -8.21 -0.46 11.14
C THR A 276 -7.84 -1.92 11.33
N PHE A 277 -6.56 -2.24 11.07
CA PHE A 277 -5.94 -3.53 11.29
C PHE A 277 -4.99 -3.41 12.47
N ALA A 278 -5.36 -3.95 13.62
CA ALA A 278 -4.58 -3.83 14.84
C ALA A 278 -3.93 -5.17 15.21
N ASP A 279 -2.61 -5.21 15.21
CA ASP A 279 -1.83 -6.30 15.79
C ASP A 279 -1.97 -6.27 17.32
N HIS A 280 -2.27 -7.44 17.87
CA HIS A 280 -2.38 -7.65 19.32
C HIS A 280 -1.47 -8.78 19.79
N ASN A 281 -0.50 -9.19 18.98
CA ASN A 281 0.46 -10.19 19.36
C ASN A 281 1.31 -9.70 20.54
N PRO A 282 1.47 -10.52 21.60
CA PRO A 282 2.25 -10.13 22.77
C PRO A 282 3.77 -10.14 22.51
N VAL A 283 4.19 -10.73 21.39
CA VAL A 283 5.58 -10.79 20.93
C VAL A 283 5.70 -9.86 19.72
N LEU A 284 6.73 -9.01 19.71
CA LEU A 284 7.05 -8.15 18.57
C LEU A 284 7.49 -9.01 17.36
N GLY A 285 7.44 -8.46 16.15
CA GLY A 285 7.86 -9.20 14.96
C GLY A 285 6.79 -10.05 14.28
N ASN A 286 5.52 -9.94 14.68
CA ASN A 286 4.44 -10.69 14.02
C ASN A 286 3.82 -9.91 12.86
N TYR A 287 3.57 -10.58 11.75
CA TYR A 287 2.75 -10.04 10.68
C TYR A 287 1.33 -9.77 11.20
N ASN A 288 0.74 -8.63 10.82
CA ASN A 288 -0.59 -8.25 11.25
C ASN A 288 -1.67 -9.01 10.47
N ASN A 289 -2.19 -10.06 11.10
CA ASN A 289 -3.13 -10.99 10.51
C ASN A 289 -4.59 -10.53 10.58
N ALA A 290 -4.87 -9.23 10.64
CA ALA A 290 -6.22 -8.70 10.53
C ALA A 290 -6.60 -8.53 9.05
N PHE A 291 -7.84 -8.89 8.68
CA PHE A 291 -8.33 -8.85 7.30
C PHE A 291 -9.61 -8.02 7.17
N ALA A 292 -9.82 -7.42 6.01
CA ALA A 292 -11.05 -6.74 5.64
C ALA A 292 -11.39 -6.96 4.17
N ASP A 293 -12.66 -7.15 3.88
CA ASP A 293 -13.19 -7.27 2.52
C ASP A 293 -14.60 -6.65 2.47
N ASN A 294 -15.07 -6.29 1.27
CA ASN A 294 -16.43 -5.87 1.00
C ASN A 294 -16.92 -4.73 1.90
N VAL A 295 -16.08 -3.71 2.08
CA VAL A 295 -16.43 -2.55 2.91
C VAL A 295 -17.51 -1.74 2.20
N SER A 296 -18.60 -1.43 2.90
CA SER A 296 -19.72 -0.68 2.32
C SER A 296 -20.15 0.45 3.22
N PHE A 297 -20.33 1.63 2.62
CA PHE A 297 -20.90 2.79 3.29
C PHE A 297 -22.03 3.37 2.45
N THR A 298 -23.24 3.36 3.01
CA THR A 298 -24.45 3.87 2.36
C THR A 298 -25.14 4.92 3.23
N VAL A 299 -25.81 5.87 2.58
CA VAL A 299 -26.49 7.01 3.22
C VAL A 299 -27.93 7.07 2.73
N GLY A 300 -28.88 7.54 3.55
CA GLY A 300 -30.30 7.70 3.18
C GLY A 300 -30.62 8.77 2.13
N ASP A 301 -29.82 8.84 1.07
CA ASP A 301 -30.03 9.67 -0.10
C ASP A 301 -29.64 8.93 -1.39
N PRO A 302 -30.61 8.49 -2.22
CA PRO A 302 -30.33 7.69 -3.41
C PRO A 302 -29.75 8.50 -4.57
N ASN A 303 -29.76 9.84 -4.45
CA ASN A 303 -29.21 10.72 -5.47
C ASN A 303 -27.70 10.86 -5.33
N LEU A 304 -27.11 10.35 -4.24
CA LEU A 304 -25.65 10.24 -4.13
C LEU A 304 -25.16 9.15 -5.09
N ALA A 305 -24.02 9.40 -5.71
CA ALA A 305 -23.36 8.45 -6.59
C ALA A 305 -22.03 8.01 -5.97
N GLN A 306 -21.64 6.77 -6.27
CA GLN A 306 -20.29 6.29 -5.99
C GLN A 306 -19.28 7.14 -6.78
N PRO A 307 -18.15 7.55 -6.17
CA PRO A 307 -17.09 8.21 -6.91
C PRO A 307 -16.46 7.24 -7.93
N THR A 308 -15.88 7.78 -9.00
CA THR A 308 -15.06 6.98 -9.92
C THR A 308 -13.63 6.90 -9.38
N LEU A 309 -12.99 5.74 -9.50
CA LEU A 309 -11.56 5.61 -9.20
C LEU A 309 -10.74 6.49 -10.15
N THR A 310 -9.83 7.26 -9.58
CA THR A 310 -8.93 8.14 -10.34
C THR A 310 -7.49 7.83 -9.99
N VAL A 311 -6.64 7.83 -11.01
CA VAL A 311 -5.18 7.83 -10.84
C VAL A 311 -4.77 9.10 -10.08
N PRO A 312 -3.86 9.00 -9.10
CA PRO A 312 -3.29 10.18 -8.44
C PRO A 312 -2.72 11.18 -9.45
N THR A 313 -2.99 12.47 -9.24
CA THR A 313 -2.42 13.49 -10.11
C THR A 313 -0.93 13.64 -9.82
N SER A 314 -0.10 13.60 -10.86
CA SER A 314 1.33 13.90 -10.76
C SER A 314 1.61 15.36 -11.10
N ASN A 315 2.46 16.01 -10.31
CA ASN A 315 3.11 17.28 -10.67
C ASN A 315 4.62 17.11 -10.88
N VAL A 316 5.11 15.85 -10.97
CA VAL A 316 6.52 15.54 -11.17
C VAL A 316 6.96 16.08 -12.54
N GLY A 317 7.94 16.97 -12.51
CA GLY A 317 8.54 17.56 -13.71
C GLY A 317 9.61 16.64 -14.31
N HIS A 318 9.77 16.72 -15.63
CA HIS A 318 10.83 15.98 -16.34
C HIS A 318 12.22 16.35 -15.82
N LEU A 319 13.05 15.33 -15.57
CA LEU A 319 14.46 15.41 -15.20
C LEU A 319 15.33 14.80 -16.30
N ASP A 320 16.56 15.29 -16.42
CA ASP A 320 17.52 14.77 -17.40
C ASP A 320 18.30 13.59 -16.80
N HIS A 321 18.64 13.67 -15.51
CA HIS A 321 19.29 12.59 -14.76
C HIS A 321 18.66 12.34 -13.37
N VAL A 322 18.41 11.07 -13.06
CA VAL A 322 18.00 10.59 -11.74
C VAL A 322 19.05 9.62 -11.20
N PHE A 323 19.67 9.99 -10.10
CA PHE A 323 20.63 9.16 -9.37
C PHE A 323 19.97 8.56 -8.14
N VAL A 324 19.83 7.24 -8.06
CA VAL A 324 19.37 6.52 -6.87
C VAL A 324 20.58 5.94 -6.16
N ILE A 325 20.89 6.45 -4.97
CA ILE A 325 21.83 5.83 -4.03
C ILE A 325 20.98 5.01 -3.06
N TYR A 326 21.12 3.70 -3.13
CA TYR A 326 20.29 2.75 -2.37
C TYR A 326 21.18 2.05 -1.34
N MET A 327 20.87 2.28 -0.06
CA MET A 327 21.61 1.74 1.08
C MET A 327 20.85 0.56 1.68
N GLU A 328 21.53 -0.25 2.49
CA GLU A 328 20.96 -1.45 3.10
C GLU A 328 20.58 -1.23 4.58
N ASN A 329 19.46 -1.84 4.97
CA ASN A 329 19.05 -2.21 6.31
C ASN A 329 19.20 -1.12 7.40
N HIS A 330 18.42 -0.03 7.39
CA HIS A 330 18.32 0.90 8.53
C HIS A 330 17.02 1.72 8.53
N GLY A 331 16.35 1.78 9.68
CA GLY A 331 15.17 2.62 9.86
C GLY A 331 15.50 4.08 10.18
N VAL A 332 14.49 4.95 10.10
CA VAL A 332 14.63 6.36 10.51
C VAL A 332 15.18 6.50 11.93
N GLY A 333 14.76 5.63 12.84
CA GLY A 333 15.22 5.62 14.23
C GLY A 333 16.71 5.30 14.41
N ASP A 334 17.34 4.65 13.42
CA ASP A 334 18.75 4.29 13.47
C ASP A 334 19.65 5.37 12.85
N ILE A 335 19.14 6.12 11.86
CA ILE A 335 19.89 7.14 11.12
C ILE A 335 19.71 8.54 11.69
N LEU A 336 18.47 8.95 11.99
CA LEU A 336 18.18 10.32 12.40
C LEU A 336 18.78 10.63 13.77
N GLY A 337 19.68 11.62 13.82
CA GLY A 337 20.42 11.99 15.01
C GLY A 337 21.58 11.04 15.36
N SER A 338 21.88 10.04 14.52
CA SER A 338 23.01 9.14 14.75
C SER A 338 24.34 9.89 14.73
N PRO A 339 25.22 9.70 15.75
CA PRO A 339 26.57 10.24 15.72
C PRO A 339 27.47 9.57 14.68
N ASN A 340 27.06 8.41 14.15
CA ASN A 340 27.78 7.68 13.12
C ASN A 340 27.33 8.06 11.70
N ALA A 341 26.26 8.84 11.55
CA ALA A 341 25.77 9.34 10.26
C ALA A 341 25.81 10.89 10.15
N PRO A 342 26.93 11.57 10.48
CA PRO A 342 26.97 13.03 10.52
C PRO A 342 26.71 13.68 9.16
N TYR A 343 27.19 13.09 8.05
CA TYR A 343 26.97 13.66 6.73
C TYR A 343 25.52 13.49 6.26
N ILE A 344 24.95 12.30 6.41
CA ILE A 344 23.55 12.03 6.08
C ILE A 344 22.62 12.92 6.90
N ASN A 345 22.88 13.11 8.20
CA ASN A 345 22.11 14.05 9.01
C ASN A 345 22.28 15.50 8.55
N ALA A 346 23.43 15.89 8.01
CA ALA A 346 23.59 17.20 7.38
C ALA A 346 22.72 17.32 6.11
N LEU A 347 22.58 16.25 5.31
CA LEU A 347 21.69 16.22 4.14
C LEU A 347 20.22 16.36 4.55
N ILE A 348 19.76 15.61 5.55
CA ILE A 348 18.39 15.70 6.11
C ILE A 348 18.07 17.15 6.52
N ASN A 349 19.03 17.83 7.16
CA ASN A 349 18.86 19.21 7.62
C ASN A 349 19.01 20.27 6.51
N SER A 350 19.38 19.88 5.29
CA SER A 350 19.68 20.81 4.19
C SER A 350 18.71 20.70 3.01
N TYR A 351 18.12 19.54 2.79
CA TYR A 351 17.32 19.21 1.60
C TYR A 351 15.92 18.69 1.97
N GLY A 352 15.16 18.31 0.94
CA GLY A 352 13.86 17.67 1.13
C GLY A 352 14.02 16.29 1.77
N TYR A 353 13.28 16.05 2.85
CA TYR A 353 13.27 14.78 3.58
C TYR A 353 11.84 14.24 3.67
N ALA A 354 11.59 13.04 3.15
CA ALA A 354 10.33 12.33 3.35
C ALA A 354 10.42 11.55 4.67
N ASN A 355 9.78 12.06 5.71
CA ASN A 355 9.78 11.41 7.03
C ASN A 355 8.74 10.29 7.15
N ASN A 356 7.90 10.13 6.13
CA ASN A 356 6.79 9.20 6.06
C ASN A 356 6.94 8.26 4.84
N TYR A 357 8.19 7.87 4.55
CA TYR A 357 8.54 6.87 3.54
C TYR A 357 8.69 5.49 4.20
N TYR A 358 8.13 4.46 3.57
CA TYR A 358 8.14 3.10 4.09
C TYR A 358 8.62 2.11 3.06
N ALA A 359 9.50 1.21 3.49
CA ALA A 359 9.76 0.00 2.75
C ALA A 359 8.62 -1.01 2.94
N LEU A 360 8.38 -1.85 1.94
CA LEU A 360 7.13 -2.62 1.84
C LEU A 360 7.24 -4.05 2.33
N GLY A 361 8.43 -4.54 2.67
CA GLY A 361 8.59 -5.83 3.29
C GLY A 361 10.03 -6.14 3.64
N HIS A 362 10.24 -7.38 4.05
CA HIS A 362 11.52 -8.03 4.24
C HIS A 362 11.51 -9.37 3.50
N PRO A 363 12.66 -9.89 3.01
CA PRO A 363 14.00 -9.29 3.05
C PRO A 363 14.22 -8.24 1.93
N SER A 364 15.47 -7.76 1.82
CA SER A 364 15.99 -6.74 0.91
C SER A 364 15.47 -6.84 -0.53
N ASP A 365 15.84 -7.88 -1.28
CA ASP A 365 15.68 -7.97 -2.75
C ASP A 365 14.25 -7.69 -3.27
N PRO A 366 13.19 -8.24 -2.66
CA PRO A 366 11.81 -7.89 -3.01
C PRO A 366 11.53 -6.38 -3.06
N ASN A 367 12.16 -5.57 -2.20
CA ASN A 367 11.99 -4.10 -2.22
C ASN A 367 12.52 -3.47 -3.51
N TYR A 368 13.60 -4.00 -4.07
CA TYR A 368 14.20 -3.52 -5.33
C TYR A 368 13.28 -3.85 -6.51
N PHE A 369 12.62 -5.01 -6.48
CA PHE A 369 11.70 -5.44 -7.54
C PHE A 369 10.47 -4.56 -7.64
N ARG A 370 10.03 -3.98 -6.51
CA ARG A 370 8.91 -3.03 -6.49
C ARG A 370 9.24 -1.76 -7.27
N ILE A 371 10.48 -1.30 -7.22
CA ILE A 371 10.95 -0.11 -7.98
C ILE A 371 11.16 -0.45 -9.46
N LEU A 372 11.69 -1.63 -9.76
CA LEU A 372 12.09 -2.01 -11.12
C LEU A 372 11.03 -2.78 -11.91
N GLY A 373 10.00 -3.29 -11.24
CA GLY A 373 9.02 -4.22 -11.81
C GLY A 373 7.57 -3.92 -11.46
N GLY A 374 7.29 -2.97 -10.55
CA GLY A 374 5.93 -2.64 -10.12
C GLY A 374 5.26 -3.74 -9.29
N THR A 375 6.00 -4.75 -8.85
CA THR A 375 5.50 -5.87 -8.05
C THR A 375 6.64 -6.59 -7.32
N ASP A 376 6.30 -7.43 -6.34
CA ASP A 376 7.24 -8.34 -5.69
C ASP A 376 7.40 -9.68 -6.44
N TYR A 377 6.61 -9.92 -7.50
CA TYR A 377 6.55 -11.17 -8.25
C TYR A 377 6.23 -12.41 -7.38
N GLY A 378 5.69 -12.20 -6.18
CA GLY A 378 5.52 -13.25 -5.17
C GLY A 378 6.84 -13.78 -4.58
N ILE A 379 7.94 -13.07 -4.79
CA ILE A 379 9.25 -13.41 -4.21
C ILE A 379 9.34 -12.74 -2.83
N ASP A 380 9.54 -13.56 -1.79
CA ASP A 380 9.63 -13.15 -0.38
C ASP A 380 10.96 -13.59 0.27
N VAL A 381 11.98 -13.81 -0.56
CA VAL A 381 13.35 -14.20 -0.21
C VAL A 381 14.34 -13.39 -1.06
N ASN A 382 15.63 -13.38 -0.69
CA ASN A 382 16.70 -12.90 -1.58
C ASN A 382 17.07 -14.01 -2.57
N PRO A 383 16.66 -13.92 -3.85
CA PRO A 383 16.82 -15.03 -4.79
C PRO A 383 18.19 -15.00 -5.48
N PRO A 384 18.65 -16.11 -6.09
CA PRO A 384 19.77 -16.05 -7.02
C PRO A 384 19.42 -15.16 -8.24
N PRO A 385 20.42 -14.71 -9.03
CA PRO A 385 20.16 -13.95 -10.25
C PRO A 385 19.38 -14.75 -11.30
N ASN A 386 18.78 -14.04 -12.27
CA ASN A 386 17.99 -14.61 -13.36
C ASN A 386 16.71 -15.38 -12.95
N VAL A 387 15.90 -14.78 -12.07
CA VAL A 387 14.67 -15.40 -11.55
C VAL A 387 13.38 -14.75 -12.04
N ILE A 388 13.42 -13.48 -12.46
CA ILE A 388 12.24 -12.76 -12.95
C ILE A 388 12.20 -12.84 -14.49
N PRO A 389 11.23 -13.57 -15.08
CA PRO A 389 11.16 -13.75 -16.52
C PRO A 389 10.48 -12.56 -17.23
N GLY A 390 10.70 -12.46 -18.54
CA GLY A 390 9.95 -11.56 -19.42
C GLY A 390 10.43 -10.10 -19.40
N THR A 391 9.62 -9.24 -20.02
CA THR A 391 9.96 -7.83 -20.32
C THR A 391 9.10 -6.84 -19.55
N ASN A 392 8.30 -7.29 -18.57
CA ASN A 392 7.49 -6.39 -17.74
C ASN A 392 8.34 -5.82 -16.60
N ASN A 393 9.27 -4.94 -16.96
CA ASN A 393 10.21 -4.27 -16.06
C ASN A 393 10.62 -2.90 -16.61
N LEU A 394 11.14 -2.05 -15.73
CA LEU A 394 11.50 -0.66 -16.02
C LEU A 394 12.62 -0.58 -17.06
N MET A 395 13.59 -1.50 -17.04
CA MET A 395 14.72 -1.54 -17.99
C MET A 395 14.22 -1.72 -19.43
N ALA A 396 13.29 -2.64 -19.66
CA ALA A 396 12.70 -2.85 -20.98
C ALA A 396 11.90 -1.62 -21.46
N LYS A 397 11.20 -0.93 -20.54
CA LYS A 397 10.52 0.33 -20.85
C LYS A 397 11.49 1.45 -21.20
N MET A 398 12.55 1.60 -20.42
CA MET A 398 13.60 2.59 -20.64
C MET A 398 14.25 2.39 -22.01
N ASP A 399 14.65 1.17 -22.35
CA ASP A 399 15.23 0.86 -23.66
C ASP A 399 14.25 1.16 -24.82
N THR A 400 12.97 0.79 -24.65
CA THR A 400 11.93 1.04 -25.66
C THR A 400 11.67 2.53 -25.87
N ALA A 401 11.70 3.31 -24.79
CA ALA A 401 11.50 4.75 -24.81
C ALA A 401 12.76 5.55 -25.18
N GLY A 402 13.92 4.89 -25.31
CA GLY A 402 15.20 5.55 -25.54
C GLY A 402 15.75 6.28 -24.31
N VAL A 403 15.27 5.95 -23.12
CA VAL A 403 15.80 6.43 -21.83
C VAL A 403 17.02 5.57 -21.50
N THR A 404 18.19 6.19 -21.38
CA THR A 404 19.42 5.47 -21.08
C THR A 404 19.55 5.19 -19.59
N TRP A 405 20.13 4.05 -19.21
CA TRP A 405 20.26 3.68 -17.80
C TRP A 405 21.56 2.90 -17.51
N ALA A 406 22.05 2.99 -16.28
CA ALA A 406 23.17 2.17 -15.80
C ALA A 406 23.13 1.94 -14.28
N GLY A 407 23.69 0.82 -13.83
CA GLY A 407 23.99 0.52 -12.44
C GLY A 407 25.49 0.56 -12.18
N TYR A 408 25.89 1.22 -11.10
CA TYR A 408 27.27 1.30 -10.62
C TYR A 408 27.40 0.63 -9.26
N ALA A 409 28.26 -0.38 -9.16
CA ALA A 409 28.51 -1.08 -7.89
C ALA A 409 29.97 -1.01 -7.47
N GLN A 410 30.17 -0.72 -6.18
CA GLN A 410 31.48 -0.74 -5.56
C GLN A 410 32.07 -2.15 -5.58
N SER A 411 33.38 -2.27 -5.74
CA SER A 411 34.09 -3.56 -5.82
C SER A 411 33.71 -4.49 -6.98
N MET A 412 32.83 -4.08 -7.91
CA MET A 412 32.55 -4.89 -9.11
C MET A 412 33.85 -5.14 -9.90
N PRO A 413 34.21 -6.40 -10.19
CA PRO A 413 35.55 -6.73 -10.72
C PRO A 413 35.76 -6.30 -12.18
N TYR A 414 34.68 -6.25 -12.97
CA TYR A 414 34.66 -5.81 -14.36
C TYR A 414 33.22 -5.49 -14.77
N ALA A 415 33.05 -4.67 -15.81
CA ALA A 415 31.72 -4.33 -16.31
C ALA A 415 30.96 -5.57 -16.81
N GLY A 416 29.70 -5.71 -16.40
CA GLY A 416 28.87 -6.87 -16.70
C GLY A 416 29.09 -8.08 -15.78
N ALA A 417 29.76 -7.92 -14.64
CA ALA A 417 29.95 -9.01 -13.69
C ALA A 417 28.61 -9.44 -13.04
N ILE A 418 28.24 -10.70 -13.25
CA ILE A 418 27.00 -11.35 -12.76
C ILE A 418 27.29 -12.49 -11.77
N ASN A 419 28.49 -12.51 -11.18
CA ASN A 419 28.87 -13.43 -10.11
C ASN A 419 29.51 -12.66 -8.95
N ASN A 420 29.27 -13.10 -7.72
CA ASN A 420 29.86 -12.51 -6.52
C ASN A 420 31.40 -12.61 -6.58
N SER A 421 32.10 -11.59 -6.11
CA SER A 421 33.58 -11.55 -6.12
C SER A 421 34.12 -10.60 -5.05
N GLY A 422 34.88 -11.11 -4.09
CA GLY A 422 35.34 -10.28 -2.96
C GLY A 422 34.14 -9.69 -2.22
N ASP A 423 34.15 -8.37 -2.02
CA ASP A 423 33.06 -7.62 -1.37
C ASP A 423 31.90 -7.27 -2.32
N TYR A 424 31.99 -7.60 -3.61
CA TYR A 424 30.91 -7.41 -4.57
C TYR A 424 29.93 -8.58 -4.52
N ALA A 425 28.66 -8.26 -4.31
CA ALA A 425 27.53 -9.17 -4.43
C ALA A 425 26.65 -8.71 -5.61
N VAL A 426 26.07 -9.67 -6.34
CA VAL A 426 25.35 -9.41 -7.59
C VAL A 426 23.99 -8.74 -7.36
N ASP A 427 23.38 -9.00 -6.23
CA ASP A 427 22.12 -8.40 -5.75
C ASP A 427 22.22 -6.89 -5.52
N GLN A 428 23.39 -6.37 -5.16
CA GLN A 428 23.68 -4.91 -5.07
C GLN A 428 23.21 -4.14 -6.33
N LEU A 429 23.25 -4.77 -7.51
CA LEU A 429 22.58 -4.29 -8.71
C LEU A 429 21.40 -5.22 -9.08
N PRO A 430 20.17 -4.91 -8.62
CA PRO A 430 19.00 -5.80 -8.75
C PRO A 430 18.60 -6.09 -10.21
N PHE A 431 19.15 -5.34 -11.17
CA PHE A 431 18.93 -5.56 -12.60
C PHE A 431 19.25 -6.99 -13.04
N ALA A 432 20.26 -7.63 -12.45
CA ALA A 432 20.65 -9.01 -12.79
C ALA A 432 19.61 -10.07 -12.37
N MET A 433 18.62 -9.71 -11.55
CA MET A 433 17.49 -10.60 -11.19
C MET A 433 16.51 -10.77 -12.35
N PHE A 434 16.47 -9.81 -13.27
CA PHE A 434 15.60 -9.81 -14.44
C PHE A 434 16.26 -10.51 -15.63
N ASN A 435 15.59 -11.52 -16.16
CA ASN A 435 16.04 -12.28 -17.33
C ASN A 435 16.32 -11.36 -18.53
N TYR A 436 15.53 -10.29 -18.70
CA TYR A 436 15.72 -9.27 -19.73
C TYR A 436 17.14 -8.67 -19.74
N VAL A 437 17.75 -8.51 -18.57
CA VAL A 437 19.11 -8.00 -18.40
C VAL A 437 20.10 -9.14 -18.39
N TYR A 438 19.87 -10.15 -17.54
CA TYR A 438 20.82 -11.24 -17.30
C TYR A 438 21.12 -12.07 -18.55
N ALA A 439 20.09 -12.40 -19.33
CA ALA A 439 20.19 -13.25 -20.52
C ALA A 439 19.92 -12.47 -21.82
N ASN A 440 20.25 -11.17 -21.83
CA ASN A 440 20.03 -10.34 -23.00
C ASN A 440 20.81 -10.89 -24.22
N PRO A 441 20.19 -10.96 -25.42
CA PRO A 441 20.86 -11.47 -26.60
C PRO A 441 22.00 -10.59 -27.14
N ASP A 442 22.04 -9.29 -26.78
CA ASP A 442 23.19 -8.45 -27.12
C ASP A 442 24.36 -8.75 -26.16
N PRO A 443 25.51 -9.25 -26.68
CA PRO A 443 26.65 -9.61 -25.85
C PRO A 443 27.29 -8.41 -25.11
N ASN A 444 26.98 -7.17 -25.49
CA ASN A 444 27.49 -5.97 -24.82
C ASN A 444 26.51 -5.37 -23.82
N TYR A 445 25.30 -5.94 -23.68
CA TYR A 445 24.25 -5.34 -22.85
C TYR A 445 24.70 -5.23 -21.39
N LEU A 446 25.13 -6.35 -20.80
CA LEU A 446 25.60 -6.37 -19.41
C LEU A 446 26.77 -5.41 -19.16
N SER A 447 27.75 -5.36 -20.06
CA SER A 447 28.93 -4.49 -19.88
C SER A 447 28.65 -3.01 -20.14
N THR A 448 27.55 -2.70 -20.82
CA THR A 448 27.08 -1.33 -21.03
C THR A 448 26.30 -0.82 -19.82
N HIS A 449 25.51 -1.69 -19.18
CA HIS A 449 24.59 -1.29 -18.12
C HIS A 449 25.10 -1.56 -16.69
N LEU A 450 25.95 -2.57 -16.47
CA LEU A 450 26.47 -2.90 -15.14
C LEU A 450 27.95 -2.53 -15.06
N ILE A 451 28.28 -1.49 -14.29
CA ILE A 451 29.58 -0.80 -14.37
C ILE A 451 30.26 -0.77 -12.99
N PRO A 452 31.59 -0.94 -12.91
CA PRO A 452 32.31 -0.69 -11.67
C PRO A 452 32.21 0.77 -11.22
N LEU A 453 31.95 1.00 -9.93
CA LEU A 453 31.76 2.33 -9.35
C LEU A 453 32.98 3.26 -9.55
N ASP A 454 34.19 2.70 -9.66
CA ASP A 454 35.41 3.48 -9.92
C ASP A 454 35.38 4.24 -11.27
N LYS A 455 34.45 3.90 -12.17
CA LYS A 455 34.21 4.61 -13.44
C LYS A 455 33.24 5.76 -13.32
N LEU A 456 32.45 5.86 -12.25
CA LEU A 456 31.38 6.86 -12.11
C LEU A 456 31.91 8.27 -12.33
N GLY A 457 32.96 8.67 -11.60
CA GLY A 457 33.55 10.00 -11.70
C GLY A 457 34.07 10.34 -13.09
N GLN A 458 34.61 9.36 -13.83
CA GLN A 458 35.01 9.57 -15.23
C GLN A 458 33.79 9.73 -16.15
N ASN A 459 32.81 8.83 -16.03
CA ASN A 459 31.64 8.79 -16.89
C ASN A 459 30.74 10.01 -16.71
N LEU A 460 30.65 10.56 -15.50
CA LEU A 460 29.95 11.82 -15.20
C LEU A 460 30.49 13.06 -15.95
N ASN A 461 31.64 12.93 -16.64
CA ASN A 461 32.15 13.96 -17.54
C ASN A 461 31.72 13.77 -19.02
N ASN A 462 30.97 12.71 -19.31
CA ASN A 462 30.44 12.43 -20.63
C ASN A 462 29.11 13.17 -20.82
N PRO A 463 28.92 13.96 -21.89
CA PRO A 463 27.64 14.62 -22.17
C PRO A 463 26.48 13.65 -22.44
N ASN A 464 26.77 12.37 -22.72
CA ASN A 464 25.78 11.32 -22.90
C ASN A 464 25.72 10.39 -21.66
N PHE A 465 25.85 10.96 -20.45
CA PHE A 465 25.70 10.18 -19.21
C PHE A 465 24.29 9.57 -19.14
N PRO A 466 24.07 8.40 -18.48
CA PRO A 466 22.76 7.76 -18.42
C PRO A 466 21.69 8.61 -17.72
N ASN A 467 20.45 8.57 -18.23
CA ASN A 467 19.30 9.25 -17.62
C ASN A 467 18.94 8.66 -16.25
N PHE A 468 18.91 7.33 -16.13
CA PHE A 468 18.70 6.64 -14.85
C PHE A 468 20.00 6.02 -14.36
N THR A 469 20.39 6.30 -13.12
CA THR A 469 21.60 5.74 -12.52
C THR A 469 21.31 5.16 -11.14
N TRP A 470 21.60 3.88 -10.96
CA TRP A 470 21.59 3.23 -9.64
C TRP A 470 23.01 3.10 -9.10
N ILE A 471 23.24 3.45 -7.84
CA ILE A 471 24.54 3.43 -7.20
C ILE A 471 24.47 2.58 -5.94
N ALA A 472 25.26 1.51 -5.92
CA ALA A 472 25.30 0.56 -4.82
C ALA A 472 26.68 0.50 -4.17
N ALA A 473 26.67 0.49 -2.85
CA ALA A 473 27.83 0.19 -2.02
C ALA A 473 28.09 -1.32 -1.98
N ASN A 474 29.31 -1.69 -1.61
CA ASN A 474 29.66 -3.09 -1.39
C ASN A 474 29.27 -3.53 0.05
N GLU A 475 29.47 -4.81 0.38
CA GLU A 475 29.17 -5.37 1.71
C GLU A 475 29.85 -4.62 2.86
N ALA A 476 30.97 -3.95 2.61
CA ALA A 476 31.69 -3.21 3.64
C ALA A 476 31.13 -1.80 3.87
N ASN A 477 30.30 -1.27 2.99
CA ASN A 477 29.84 0.13 3.03
C ASN A 477 28.33 0.30 2.83
N ASN A 478 27.58 -0.75 2.51
CA ASN A 478 26.13 -0.71 2.31
C ASN A 478 25.34 -0.46 3.60
N MET A 479 26.00 -0.53 4.75
CA MET A 479 25.50 -0.44 6.12
C MET A 479 24.95 -1.74 6.71
N GLU A 480 24.66 -2.78 5.94
CA GLU A 480 24.29 -4.10 6.49
C GLU A 480 25.51 -4.89 6.96
N GLY A 481 26.55 -4.95 6.12
CA GLY A 481 27.69 -5.83 6.30
C GLY A 481 28.95 -5.14 6.86
N PRO A 482 30.13 -5.77 6.76
CA PRO A 482 30.32 -7.12 6.26
C PRO A 482 29.79 -8.17 7.26
N VAL A 483 29.13 -9.20 6.76
CA VAL A 483 28.60 -10.32 7.58
C VAL A 483 29.53 -11.55 7.57
N ASP A 484 30.82 -11.36 7.30
CA ASP A 484 31.79 -12.44 7.18
C ASP A 484 32.04 -13.18 8.51
N PHE A 485 32.21 -14.50 8.45
CA PHE A 485 32.35 -15.31 9.65
C PHE A 485 33.80 -15.38 10.14
N PRO A 486 34.07 -15.29 11.46
CA PRO A 486 33.10 -15.18 12.57
C PRO A 486 32.77 -13.75 13.00
N THR A 487 33.62 -12.77 12.68
CA THR A 487 33.60 -11.46 13.32
C THR A 487 32.49 -10.56 12.78
N GLY A 488 32.31 -10.46 11.46
CA GLY A 488 31.22 -9.72 10.82
C GLY A 488 29.86 -10.27 11.22
N ALA A 489 29.69 -11.59 11.17
CA ALA A 489 28.47 -12.25 11.64
C ALA A 489 28.16 -11.96 13.13
N ALA A 490 29.18 -11.93 14.00
CA ALA A 490 29.00 -11.59 15.41
C ALA A 490 28.64 -10.11 15.62
N HIS A 491 29.21 -9.20 14.83
CA HIS A 491 28.86 -7.78 14.87
C HIS A 491 27.45 -7.52 14.35
N PHE A 492 27.06 -8.17 13.25
CA PHE A 492 25.70 -8.14 12.74
C PHE A 492 24.70 -8.67 13.77
N LEU A 493 24.91 -9.88 14.29
CA LEU A 493 24.03 -10.44 15.34
C LEU A 493 24.01 -9.58 16.61
N GLY A 494 25.14 -8.99 16.98
CA GLY A 494 25.23 -8.06 18.09
C GLY A 494 24.47 -6.75 17.83
N SER A 495 24.50 -6.24 16.59
CA SER A 495 23.80 -5.02 16.21
C SER A 495 22.30 -5.18 16.40
N GLN A 496 21.76 -6.36 16.10
CA GLN A 496 20.36 -6.75 16.31
C GLN A 496 19.89 -6.63 17.76
N LEU A 497 20.82 -6.58 18.73
CA LEU A 497 20.53 -6.47 20.16
C LEU A 497 20.84 -5.07 20.72
N THR A 498 21.13 -4.09 19.86
CA THR A 498 21.55 -2.73 20.23
C THR A 498 20.78 -1.68 19.42
N THR A 499 21.25 -0.44 19.37
CA THR A 499 20.66 0.65 18.56
C THR A 499 21.02 0.56 17.07
N HIS A 500 21.29 -0.65 16.58
CA HIS A 500 21.61 -0.97 15.18
C HIS A 500 22.62 -0.02 14.51
N GLN A 501 23.71 0.33 15.20
CA GLN A 501 24.69 1.32 14.69
C GLN A 501 25.84 0.70 13.88
N TYR A 502 25.75 -0.60 13.57
CA TYR A 502 26.80 -1.30 12.87
C TYR A 502 26.91 -0.76 11.44
N ASN A 503 28.14 -0.51 10.99
CA ASN A 503 28.49 -0.06 9.66
C ASN A 503 27.88 1.26 9.12
N ILE A 504 27.01 1.94 9.89
CA ILE A 504 26.49 3.28 9.56
C ILE A 504 27.62 4.27 9.21
N ALA A 505 28.72 4.27 9.97
CA ALA A 505 29.83 5.21 9.73
C ALA A 505 30.53 4.98 8.38
N ALA A 506 30.63 3.73 7.91
CA ALA A 506 31.20 3.44 6.60
C ALA A 506 30.24 3.86 5.48
N GLY A 507 28.95 3.59 5.65
CA GLY A 507 27.93 4.05 4.71
C GLY A 507 27.78 5.56 4.64
N ASP A 508 27.93 6.28 5.76
CA ASP A 508 27.94 7.75 5.78
C ASP A 508 29.09 8.32 4.95
N GLN A 509 30.28 7.72 5.06
CA GLN A 509 31.45 8.08 4.25
C GLN A 509 31.24 7.73 2.77
N PHE A 510 30.64 6.58 2.47
CA PHE A 510 30.30 6.18 1.11
C PHE A 510 29.35 7.20 0.47
N VAL A 511 28.23 7.51 1.15
CA VAL A 511 27.25 8.50 0.70
C VAL A 511 27.94 9.85 0.50
N GLN A 512 28.78 10.29 1.44
CA GLN A 512 29.55 11.53 1.30
C GLN A 512 30.40 11.54 0.03
N GLN A 513 31.11 10.46 -0.25
CA GLN A 513 31.95 10.35 -1.44
C GLN A 513 31.12 10.39 -2.72
N GLN A 514 30.03 9.64 -2.80
CA GLN A 514 29.22 9.57 -4.03
C GLN A 514 28.46 10.87 -4.29
N VAL A 515 27.82 11.45 -3.27
CA VAL A 515 27.14 12.75 -3.40
C VAL A 515 28.14 13.82 -3.81
N SER A 516 29.34 13.87 -3.20
CA SER A 516 30.37 14.84 -3.59
C SER A 516 30.86 14.64 -5.01
N THR A 517 31.00 13.39 -5.47
CA THR A 517 31.43 13.06 -6.82
C THR A 517 30.41 13.50 -7.86
N ILE A 518 29.12 13.25 -7.62
CA ILE A 518 28.02 13.70 -8.49
C ILE A 518 27.96 15.22 -8.49
N GLN A 519 27.92 15.87 -7.32
CA GLN A 519 27.77 17.32 -7.21
C GLN A 519 28.95 18.11 -7.82
N GLY A 520 30.14 17.49 -7.88
CA GLY A 520 31.32 18.07 -8.52
C GLY A 520 31.44 17.82 -10.03
N SER A 521 30.51 17.08 -10.64
CA SER A 521 30.59 16.68 -12.04
C SER A 521 30.13 17.74 -13.04
N THR A 522 30.50 17.58 -14.31
CA THR A 522 29.98 18.45 -15.38
C THR A 522 28.49 18.26 -15.59
N THR A 523 27.96 17.03 -15.46
CA THR A 523 26.53 16.75 -15.55
C THR A 523 25.77 17.59 -14.52
N TRP A 524 26.14 17.50 -13.24
CA TRP A 524 25.45 18.20 -12.16
C TRP A 524 25.57 19.72 -12.20
N THR A 525 26.74 20.22 -12.58
CA THR A 525 27.03 21.66 -12.57
C THR A 525 26.57 22.39 -13.82
N ASP A 526 26.10 21.68 -14.85
CA ASP A 526 25.45 22.27 -16.00
C ASP A 526 24.08 22.84 -15.59
N PRO A 527 23.87 24.17 -15.63
CA PRO A 527 22.60 24.77 -15.20
C PRO A 527 21.43 24.45 -16.14
N THR A 528 21.68 23.83 -17.30
CA THR A 528 20.65 23.40 -18.24
C THR A 528 20.20 21.96 -18.03
N GLN A 529 20.93 21.17 -17.24
CA GLN A 529 20.57 19.81 -16.87
C GLN A 529 19.75 19.81 -15.57
N LYS A 530 18.64 19.07 -15.55
CA LYS A 530 17.75 18.91 -14.40
C LYS A 530 18.06 17.58 -13.72
N ASP A 531 18.88 17.62 -12.67
CA ASP A 531 19.40 16.43 -12.02
C ASP A 531 18.91 16.30 -10.59
N VAL A 532 18.72 15.06 -10.14
CA VAL A 532 18.37 14.76 -8.75
C VAL A 532 19.15 13.56 -8.21
N ILE A 533 19.59 13.65 -6.96
CA ILE A 533 20.02 12.49 -6.16
C ILE A 533 18.87 12.12 -5.21
N ILE A 534 18.47 10.86 -5.24
CA ILE A 534 17.55 10.23 -4.30
C ILE A 534 18.38 9.26 -3.45
N LEU A 535 18.40 9.48 -2.15
CA LEU A 535 19.06 8.62 -1.17
C LEU A 535 18.00 7.96 -0.30
N THR A 536 17.98 6.63 -0.26
CA THR A 536 17.06 5.85 0.58
C THR A 536 17.68 4.51 0.98
N TRP A 537 17.00 3.80 1.87
CA TRP A 537 17.32 2.44 2.28
C TRP A 537 16.27 1.46 1.73
N ASP A 538 16.66 0.20 1.64
CA ASP A 538 15.82 -0.89 1.17
C ASP A 538 14.77 -1.33 2.19
N GLU A 539 15.15 -1.42 3.47
CA GLU A 539 14.34 -1.79 4.63
C GLU A 539 14.95 -1.34 5.97
N ASP A 540 14.18 -1.43 7.05
CA ASP A 540 14.62 -1.20 8.43
C ASP A 540 15.09 -2.49 9.11
N TYR A 541 15.66 -2.38 10.30
CA TYR A 541 16.06 -3.55 11.10
C TYR A 541 14.92 -4.27 11.80
N ASN A 542 13.67 -3.77 11.72
CA ASN A 542 12.52 -4.39 12.36
C ASN A 542 11.98 -5.54 11.50
N ASN A 543 12.83 -6.55 11.31
CA ASN A 543 12.56 -7.70 10.48
C ASN A 543 11.61 -8.69 11.19
N LEU A 544 10.40 -8.82 10.64
CA LEU A 544 9.39 -9.79 11.12
C LEU A 544 9.90 -11.23 11.11
N SER A 545 10.76 -11.58 10.15
CA SER A 545 11.31 -12.95 10.02
C SER A 545 12.23 -13.34 11.17
N LEU A 546 12.85 -12.34 11.81
CA LEU A 546 13.74 -12.52 12.95
C LEU A 546 13.05 -12.22 14.29
N GLY A 547 11.76 -11.84 14.26
CA GLY A 547 10.98 -11.53 15.46
C GLY A 547 11.34 -10.19 16.11
N ILE A 548 11.97 -9.27 15.36
CA ILE A 548 12.49 -8.01 15.88
C ILE A 548 11.59 -6.89 15.37
N GLY A 549 10.82 -6.25 16.25
CA GLY A 549 10.03 -5.06 15.93
C GLY A 549 8.87 -5.28 14.93
N ASN A 550 7.95 -4.31 14.85
CA ASN A 550 6.85 -4.32 13.87
C ASN A 550 6.42 -2.87 13.58
N GLN A 551 7.39 -1.96 13.50
CA GLN A 551 7.14 -0.51 13.50
C GLN A 551 6.86 0.05 12.10
N GLY A 552 6.68 -0.84 11.12
CA GLY A 552 6.14 -0.51 9.80
C GLY A 552 7.18 -0.26 8.72
N ASN A 553 8.46 -0.55 8.97
CA ASN A 553 9.50 -0.47 7.97
C ASN A 553 9.75 0.97 7.47
N ASN A 554 9.79 1.93 8.40
CA ASN A 554 9.99 3.36 8.10
C ASN A 554 11.46 3.64 7.87
N VAL A 555 11.82 3.98 6.62
CA VAL A 555 13.20 4.20 6.20
C VAL A 555 13.42 5.66 5.77
N PRO A 556 14.63 6.21 5.95
CA PRO A 556 14.88 7.59 5.55
C PRO A 556 14.85 7.76 4.03
N MET A 557 14.30 8.87 3.55
CA MET A 557 14.39 9.25 2.14
C MET A 557 14.72 10.73 1.99
N ILE A 558 15.82 11.01 1.29
CA ILE A 558 16.37 12.35 1.09
C ILE A 558 16.45 12.63 -0.40
N VAL A 559 15.97 13.79 -0.84
CA VAL A 559 15.95 14.20 -2.25
C VAL A 559 16.73 15.49 -2.41
N ILE A 560 17.76 15.44 -3.24
CA ILE A 560 18.73 16.52 -3.45
C ILE A 560 18.65 16.94 -4.91
N PRO A 561 18.06 18.09 -5.25
CA PRO A 561 18.04 18.59 -6.62
C PRO A 561 19.27 19.44 -6.93
N ASN A 562 19.70 19.45 -8.20
CA ASN A 562 20.66 20.43 -8.70
C ASN A 562 19.96 21.77 -9.03
N GLN A 563 20.74 22.77 -9.46
CA GLN A 563 20.22 24.10 -9.76
C GLN A 563 19.24 24.09 -10.95
N GLY A 564 19.48 23.28 -11.97
CA GLY A 564 18.61 23.17 -13.15
C GLY A 564 17.27 22.53 -12.78
N ALA A 565 17.26 21.47 -11.97
CA ALA A 565 16.04 20.81 -11.50
C ALA A 565 15.15 21.77 -10.69
N VAL A 566 15.75 22.67 -9.91
CA VAL A 566 15.01 23.70 -9.18
C VAL A 566 14.45 24.77 -10.13
N THR A 567 15.31 25.34 -10.99
CA THR A 567 14.94 26.53 -11.78
C THR A 567 14.14 26.24 -13.04
N LEU A 568 14.36 25.07 -13.65
CA LEU A 568 13.73 24.63 -14.90
C LEU A 568 12.79 23.44 -14.67
N GLY A 569 13.06 22.59 -13.67
CA GLY A 569 12.28 21.39 -13.37
C GLY A 569 11.18 21.58 -12.33
N GLY A 570 11.12 22.74 -11.66
CA GLY A 570 10.10 23.03 -10.62
C GLY A 570 10.35 22.33 -9.28
N MET A 571 11.52 21.72 -9.07
CA MET A 571 11.84 21.09 -7.80
C MET A 571 12.02 22.12 -6.68
N GLN A 572 11.64 21.73 -5.47
CA GLN A 572 11.86 22.54 -4.27
C GLN A 572 13.32 22.45 -3.81
N SER A 573 13.87 23.56 -3.29
CA SER A 573 15.23 23.61 -2.73
C SER A 573 15.22 23.97 -1.25
N GLY A 574 16.36 23.69 -0.59
CA GLY A 574 16.51 23.89 0.85
C GLY A 574 15.78 22.83 1.68
N HIS A 575 15.78 23.03 3.00
CA HIS A 575 15.19 22.09 3.92
C HIS A 575 13.67 22.22 3.96
N PHE A 576 12.99 21.08 3.79
CA PHE A 576 11.57 20.90 4.08
C PHE A 576 11.29 19.42 4.37
N ILE A 577 10.19 19.16 5.05
CA ILE A 577 9.74 17.79 5.34
C ILE A 577 8.53 17.51 4.46
N ALA A 578 8.64 16.48 3.62
CA ALA A 578 7.51 15.91 2.89
C ALA A 578 6.77 14.94 3.82
N THR A 579 5.46 15.12 3.96
CA THR A 579 4.64 14.42 4.97
C THR A 579 3.68 13.39 4.39
N GLY A 580 3.57 13.35 3.06
CA GLY A 580 2.85 12.34 2.31
C GLY A 580 3.36 10.95 2.62
N HIS A 581 2.43 9.99 2.64
CA HIS A 581 2.79 8.57 2.74
C HIS A 581 3.38 8.14 1.40
N TYR A 582 4.63 7.70 1.43
CA TYR A 582 5.38 7.25 0.26
C TYR A 582 6.02 5.88 0.51
N ASP A 583 6.31 5.17 -0.57
CA ASP A 583 6.90 3.83 -0.57
C ASP A 583 7.65 3.55 -1.89
N GLN A 584 8.11 2.32 -2.11
CA GLN A 584 8.80 1.95 -3.35
C GLN A 584 7.96 2.15 -4.62
N TYR A 585 6.63 1.99 -4.55
CA TYR A 585 5.77 2.24 -5.71
C TYR A 585 5.60 3.74 -5.98
N SER A 586 5.63 4.56 -4.93
CA SER A 586 5.66 6.02 -5.02
C SER A 586 6.96 6.51 -5.66
N LEU A 587 8.10 5.91 -5.28
CA LEU A 587 9.40 6.17 -5.90
C LEU A 587 9.39 5.74 -7.37
N MET A 588 8.84 4.57 -7.68
CA MET A 588 8.72 4.08 -9.05
C MET A 588 7.89 5.02 -9.93
N ALA A 589 6.68 5.37 -9.51
CA ALA A 589 5.82 6.31 -10.23
C ALA A 589 6.53 7.66 -10.47
N THR A 590 7.30 8.12 -9.49
CA THR A 590 8.11 9.34 -9.60
C THR A 590 9.21 9.20 -10.66
N ILE A 591 9.91 8.06 -10.73
CA ILE A 591 10.94 7.79 -11.75
C ILE A 591 10.31 7.70 -13.14
N GLU A 592 9.17 7.02 -13.26
CA GLU A 592 8.43 6.89 -14.52
C GLU A 592 8.01 8.26 -15.07
N ASP A 593 7.49 9.15 -14.22
CA ASP A 593 7.11 10.49 -14.62
C ASP A 593 8.33 11.39 -14.91
N ALA A 594 9.34 11.35 -14.04
CA ALA A 594 10.51 12.22 -14.15
C ALA A 594 11.36 11.91 -15.38
N LEU A 595 11.50 10.64 -15.78
CA LEU A 595 12.35 10.23 -16.90
C LEU A 595 11.59 10.00 -18.22
N SER A 596 10.27 10.16 -18.20
CA SER A 596 9.46 9.99 -19.42
C SER A 596 9.78 11.08 -20.46
N PRO A 597 10.30 10.74 -21.66
CA PRO A 597 10.63 11.73 -22.70
C PRO A 597 9.39 12.48 -23.24
N SER A 598 8.21 11.92 -23.03
CA SER A 598 6.91 12.57 -23.19
C SER A 598 5.95 12.02 -22.13
N PRO A 599 4.93 12.78 -21.68
CA PRO A 599 4.03 12.32 -20.62
C PRO A 599 3.50 10.90 -20.86
N GLY A 600 3.75 10.00 -19.90
CA GLY A 600 3.33 8.59 -19.94
C GLY A 600 4.14 7.67 -20.86
N ALA A 601 5.30 8.10 -21.37
CA ALA A 601 6.14 7.28 -22.25
C ALA A 601 6.68 6.02 -21.57
N LEU A 602 7.11 6.11 -20.30
CA LEU A 602 7.39 4.93 -19.50
C LEU A 602 6.07 4.30 -19.05
N GLY A 603 5.16 5.11 -18.50
CA GLY A 603 3.84 4.70 -17.98
C GLY A 603 3.95 3.64 -16.87
N PRO A 604 2.85 3.23 -16.21
CA PRO A 604 2.90 2.22 -15.15
C PRO A 604 3.06 0.79 -15.67
N LEU A 605 3.74 -0.09 -14.93
CA LEU A 605 3.85 -1.54 -15.18
C LEU A 605 2.68 -2.33 -14.58
N THR A 606 2.10 -1.86 -13.49
CA THR A 606 1.07 -2.55 -12.71
C THR A 606 0.01 -1.57 -12.21
N ALA A 607 -0.96 -2.03 -11.42
CA ALA A 607 -1.83 -1.17 -10.64
C ALA A 607 -1.09 -0.54 -9.45
N ASN A 608 0.05 -1.10 -9.03
CA ASN A 608 0.75 -0.61 -7.85
C ASN A 608 1.42 0.73 -8.11
N ASP A 609 2.18 0.87 -9.19
CA ASP A 609 2.75 2.16 -9.62
C ASP A 609 1.69 3.09 -10.22
N MET A 610 0.71 2.56 -10.98
CA MET A 610 -0.39 3.37 -11.56
C MET A 610 -1.19 4.15 -10.51
N TYR A 611 -1.43 3.57 -9.33
CA TYR A 611 -2.23 4.20 -8.27
C TYR A 611 -1.41 4.64 -7.06
N ALA A 612 -0.08 4.48 -7.08
CA ALA A 612 0.79 5.03 -6.05
C ALA A 612 0.75 6.57 -6.11
N GLN A 613 0.95 7.23 -4.97
CA GLN A 613 1.10 8.68 -4.96
C GLN A 613 2.51 9.03 -5.45
N PRO A 614 2.68 9.71 -6.59
CA PRO A 614 3.99 10.24 -6.95
C PRO A 614 4.47 11.19 -5.85
N MET A 615 5.78 11.35 -5.72
CA MET A 615 6.42 12.16 -4.68
C MET A 615 6.31 13.66 -4.98
N ASN A 616 5.08 14.12 -5.17
CA ASN A 616 4.70 15.44 -5.63
C ASN A 616 5.19 16.57 -4.72
N GLU A 617 5.36 16.31 -3.42
CA GLU A 617 5.85 17.32 -2.46
C GLU A 617 7.27 17.80 -2.74
N PHE A 618 8.03 17.13 -3.62
CA PHE A 618 9.35 17.61 -4.03
C PHE A 618 9.31 18.57 -5.23
N TRP A 619 8.14 18.83 -5.81
CA TRP A 619 7.89 19.79 -6.89
C TRP A 619 6.91 20.90 -6.47
N LYS A 620 7.00 22.07 -7.10
CA LYS A 620 6.18 23.26 -6.84
C LYS A 620 5.64 23.94 -8.09
#